data_AF-A0A9P6SRA4-F1
#
_entry.id   AF-A0A9P6SRA4-F1
#
_cell.length_a   1.000
_cell.length_b   1.000
_cell.length_c   1.000
_cell.angle_alpha   90.00
_cell.angle_beta   90.00
_cell.angle_gamma   90.00
#
_symmetry.space_group_name_H-M   'P 1'
#
loop_
_entity.id
_entity.type
_entity.pdbx_description
1 polymer ?
#
loop_
_entity_poly.entity_id
_entity_poly.type
_entity_poly.pdbx_seq_one_letter_code
_entity_poly.pdbx_strand_id
1 'polypeptide(L)'
;MRFYIDGLPAEEKKQTHTDRHERRQKALLKANAAVSKLEWRFANRKRIRKHYITDANKNLQQAFHWSLDDRKSFVAYMAKKDYDIVLCPTEADVLIAVECRPQDAIVSCDSDLLFYRTVSIVWRPVGSYKARRFVPYEKSAVLDALSLSSTQLTALAILSGNDYFGNIPYLAIHTNLEVIKTLHGDERSIIRQYLSHRQVKRRTDKEGGKWSVESYSGAIKVFVDLKQSVASEPASPPLAAKDNITTAEDDTAITGNLFPSDN
;
A
#
# COMPACT_ATOMS: atom_id res chain seq x y z
N MET A 1 11.55 -3.23 23.20
CA MET A 1 11.31 -3.21 21.74
C MET A 1 9.81 -3.37 21.55
N ARG A 2 9.16 -2.41 20.93
CA ARG A 2 7.71 -2.42 20.68
C ARG A 2 7.44 -2.71 19.20
N PHE A 3 6.44 -3.53 18.91
CA PHE A 3 5.98 -3.83 17.56
C PHE A 3 4.69 -3.09 17.26
N TYR A 4 4.61 -2.48 16.08
CA TYR A 4 3.44 -1.74 15.63
C TYR A 4 2.85 -2.46 14.42
N ILE A 5 1.57 -2.80 14.50
CA ILE A 5 0.83 -3.46 13.42
C ILE A 5 -0.22 -2.49 12.91
N ASP A 6 -0.28 -2.28 11.59
CA ASP A 6 -1.31 -1.46 10.95
C ASP A 6 -2.72 -1.93 11.36
N GLY A 7 -3.62 -0.98 11.57
CA GLY A 7 -5.04 -1.21 11.83
C GLY A 7 -5.90 -0.99 10.59
N LEU A 8 -6.92 -0.13 10.75
CA LEU A 8 -7.88 0.15 9.70
C LEU A 8 -7.27 1.02 8.59
N PRO A 9 -7.78 0.95 7.36
CA PRO A 9 -7.36 1.86 6.29
C PRO A 9 -7.54 3.33 6.68
N ALA A 10 -6.59 4.18 6.31
CA ALA A 10 -6.69 5.62 6.51
C ALA A 10 -7.50 6.27 5.37
N GLU A 11 -8.37 7.24 5.69
CA GLU A 11 -9.15 7.98 4.68
C GLU A 11 -8.23 8.78 3.75
N GLU A 12 -7.15 9.35 4.31
CA GLU A 12 -6.15 10.09 3.55
C GLU A 12 -5.45 9.22 2.48
N LYS A 13 -5.50 7.90 2.62
CA LYS A 13 -4.85 6.91 1.74
C LYS A 13 -5.85 6.11 0.90
N LYS A 14 -7.10 6.56 0.83
CA LYS A 14 -8.21 5.82 0.18
C LYS A 14 -7.91 5.41 -1.26
N GLN A 15 -7.40 6.32 -2.09
CA GLN A 15 -7.06 6.01 -3.48
C GLN A 15 -6.00 4.91 -3.57
N THR A 16 -4.94 5.04 -2.77
CA THR A 16 -3.86 4.06 -2.68
C THR A 16 -4.38 2.69 -2.22
N HIS A 17 -5.33 2.65 -1.28
CA HIS A 17 -5.98 1.41 -0.86
C HIS A 17 -6.81 0.78 -1.99
N THR A 18 -7.59 1.57 -2.73
CA THR A 18 -8.35 1.13 -3.91
C THR A 18 -7.41 0.53 -4.97
N ASP A 19 -6.36 1.25 -5.35
CA ASP A 19 -5.39 0.80 -6.36
C ASP A 19 -4.68 -0.49 -5.94
N ARG A 20 -4.36 -0.64 -4.65
CA ARG A 20 -3.78 -1.87 -4.10
C ARG A 20 -4.79 -3.01 -4.12
N HIS A 21 -6.07 -2.73 -3.81
CA HIS A 21 -7.14 -3.72 -3.85
C HIS A 21 -7.38 -4.24 -5.27
N GLU A 22 -7.49 -3.35 -6.26
CA GLU A 22 -7.66 -3.75 -7.66
C GLU A 22 -6.47 -4.59 -8.18
N ARG A 23 -5.24 -4.19 -7.83
CA ARG A 23 -4.04 -4.97 -8.18
C ARG A 23 -4.08 -6.37 -7.58
N ARG A 24 -4.51 -6.49 -6.32
CA ARG A 24 -4.68 -7.80 -5.66
C ARG A 24 -5.77 -8.63 -6.30
N GLN A 25 -6.93 -8.06 -6.62
CA GLN A 25 -8.01 -8.77 -7.31
C GLN A 25 -7.55 -9.31 -8.68
N LYS A 26 -6.84 -8.49 -9.46
CA LYS A 26 -6.24 -8.92 -10.74
C LYS A 26 -5.22 -10.05 -10.52
N ALA A 27 -4.42 -9.98 -9.46
CA ALA A 27 -3.48 -11.05 -9.11
C ALA A 27 -4.19 -12.34 -8.67
N LEU A 28 -5.30 -12.23 -7.93
CA LEU A 28 -6.10 -13.37 -7.47
C LEU A 28 -6.74 -14.11 -8.66
N LEU A 29 -7.29 -13.39 -9.63
CA LEU A 29 -7.81 -14.00 -10.87
C LEU A 29 -6.71 -14.78 -11.61
N LYS A 30 -5.50 -14.21 -11.70
CA LYS A 30 -4.34 -14.90 -12.30
C LYS A 30 -3.89 -16.11 -11.49
N ALA A 31 -3.92 -16.01 -10.16
CA ALA A 31 -3.59 -17.11 -9.27
C ALA A 31 -4.57 -18.28 -9.46
N ASN A 32 -5.88 -18.00 -9.48
CA ASN A 32 -6.91 -19.00 -9.73
C ASN A 32 -6.70 -19.69 -11.08
N ALA A 33 -6.47 -18.92 -12.15
CA ALA A 33 -6.19 -19.50 -13.46
C ALA A 33 -4.92 -20.38 -13.48
N ALA A 34 -3.86 -19.96 -12.78
CA ALA A 34 -2.61 -20.72 -12.68
C ALA A 34 -2.80 -22.02 -11.87
N VAL A 35 -3.57 -21.99 -10.78
CA VAL A 35 -3.91 -23.15 -9.96
C VAL A 35 -4.80 -24.11 -10.73
N SER A 36 -5.88 -23.64 -11.36
CA SER A 36 -6.74 -24.50 -12.19
C SER A 36 -5.97 -25.16 -13.34
N LYS A 37 -4.97 -24.48 -13.90
CA LYS A 37 -4.08 -25.06 -14.91
C LYS A 37 -3.18 -26.17 -14.34
N LEU A 38 -2.70 -26.02 -13.11
CA LEU A 38 -1.96 -27.06 -12.39
C LEU A 38 -2.85 -28.27 -12.13
N GLU A 39 -4.06 -28.05 -11.62
CA GLU A 39 -5.05 -29.09 -11.34
C GLU A 39 -5.45 -29.85 -12.60
N TRP A 40 -5.76 -29.13 -13.69
CA TRP A 40 -6.08 -29.74 -14.98
C TRP A 40 -4.93 -30.60 -15.49
N ARG A 41 -3.68 -30.12 -15.39
CA ARG A 41 -2.50 -30.91 -15.81
C ARG A 41 -2.33 -32.16 -14.97
N PHE A 42 -2.53 -32.05 -13.66
CA PHE A 42 -2.48 -33.17 -12.74
C PHE A 42 -3.53 -34.23 -13.10
N ALA A 43 -4.80 -33.81 -13.25
CA ALA A 43 -5.91 -34.69 -13.61
C ALA A 43 -5.69 -35.41 -14.95
N ASN A 44 -5.12 -34.71 -15.93
CA ASN A 44 -4.85 -35.26 -17.27
C ASN A 44 -3.49 -35.98 -17.37
N ARG A 45 -2.85 -36.30 -16.23
CA ARG A 45 -1.53 -36.95 -16.15
C ARG A 45 -0.46 -36.27 -17.02
N LYS A 46 -0.58 -34.95 -17.23
CA LYS A 46 0.38 -34.15 -17.97
C LYS A 46 1.55 -33.80 -17.06
N ARG A 47 2.77 -33.77 -17.61
CA ARG A 47 3.98 -33.37 -16.87
C ARG A 47 3.83 -31.95 -16.28
N ILE A 48 4.00 -31.80 -14.97
CA ILE A 48 4.05 -30.50 -14.30
C ILE A 48 5.51 -30.03 -14.27
N ARG A 49 5.80 -28.90 -14.93
CA ARG A 49 7.11 -28.25 -14.92
C ARG A 49 7.18 -27.20 -13.81
N LYS A 50 8.39 -26.94 -13.31
CA LYS A 50 8.68 -25.94 -12.27
C LYS A 50 8.00 -24.58 -12.50
N HIS A 51 7.98 -24.11 -13.76
CA HIS A 51 7.43 -22.80 -14.08
C HIS A 51 5.95 -22.66 -13.72
N TYR A 52 5.14 -23.73 -13.79
CA TYR A 52 3.73 -23.69 -13.39
C TYR A 52 3.56 -23.46 -11.88
N ILE A 53 4.40 -24.12 -11.08
CA ILE A 53 4.41 -23.96 -9.62
C ILE A 53 4.90 -22.55 -9.26
N THR A 54 5.98 -22.08 -9.89
CA THR A 54 6.51 -20.74 -9.62
C THR A 54 5.54 -19.64 -10.06
N ASP A 55 4.82 -19.84 -11.15
CA ASP A 55 3.81 -18.87 -11.63
C ASP A 55 2.61 -18.81 -10.67
N ALA A 56 2.09 -19.96 -10.24
CA ALA A 56 1.04 -20.01 -9.22
C ALA A 56 1.47 -19.33 -7.91
N ASN A 57 2.65 -19.71 -7.39
CA ASN A 57 3.20 -19.11 -6.17
C ASN A 57 3.39 -17.60 -6.29
N LYS A 58 3.91 -17.11 -7.42
CA LYS A 58 4.09 -15.68 -7.67
C LYS A 58 2.77 -14.94 -7.62
N ASN A 59 1.73 -15.43 -8.30
CA ASN A 59 0.43 -14.77 -8.32
C ASN A 59 -0.27 -14.85 -6.94
N LEU A 60 -0.14 -15.96 -6.22
CA LEU A 60 -0.64 -16.10 -4.85
C LEU A 60 0.04 -15.10 -3.89
N GLN A 61 1.36 -14.96 -3.97
CA GLN A 61 2.10 -13.97 -3.18
C GLN A 61 1.65 -12.54 -3.49
N GLN A 62 1.37 -12.23 -4.75
CA GLN A 62 0.88 -10.90 -5.15
C GLN A 62 -0.58 -10.65 -4.74
N ALA A 63 -1.39 -11.70 -4.65
CA ALA A 63 -2.78 -11.63 -4.20
C ALA A 63 -2.91 -11.57 -2.66
N PHE A 64 -1.84 -11.86 -1.93
CA PHE A 64 -1.85 -11.89 -0.47
C PHE A 64 -2.38 -10.58 0.13
N HIS A 65 -3.28 -10.72 1.09
CA HIS A 65 -3.82 -9.64 1.89
C HIS A 65 -3.85 -10.08 3.34
N TRP A 66 -3.20 -9.32 4.22
CA TRP A 66 -3.27 -9.54 5.66
C TRP A 66 -4.51 -8.83 6.20
N SER A 67 -5.57 -9.58 6.48
CA SER A 67 -6.84 -9.02 6.91
C SER A 67 -6.73 -8.34 8.28
N LEU A 68 -7.72 -7.52 8.64
CA LEU A 68 -7.77 -6.94 9.99
C LEU A 68 -7.92 -8.03 11.07
N ASP A 69 -8.73 -9.06 10.81
CA ASP A 69 -8.97 -10.13 11.77
C ASP A 69 -7.73 -11.00 11.98
N ASP A 70 -6.96 -11.26 10.92
CA ASP A 70 -5.67 -11.95 11.02
C ASP A 70 -4.66 -11.12 11.83
N ARG A 71 -4.63 -9.80 11.62
CA ARG A 71 -3.76 -8.89 12.38
C ARG A 71 -4.16 -8.83 13.85
N LYS A 72 -5.45 -8.70 14.16
CA LYS A 72 -5.98 -8.77 15.54
C LYS A 72 -5.61 -10.09 16.21
N SER A 73 -5.80 -11.20 15.50
CA SER A 73 -5.46 -12.54 15.99
C SER A 73 -3.96 -12.68 16.25
N PHE A 74 -3.11 -12.16 15.36
CA PHE A 74 -1.67 -12.14 15.53
C PHE A 74 -1.23 -11.30 16.73
N VAL A 75 -1.77 -10.09 16.87
CA VAL A 75 -1.50 -9.20 18.02
C VAL A 75 -1.88 -9.88 19.33
N ALA A 76 -3.06 -10.48 19.40
CA ALA A 76 -3.52 -11.21 20.58
C ALA A 76 -2.61 -12.41 20.90
N TYR A 77 -2.15 -13.15 19.89
CA TYR A 77 -1.22 -14.25 20.06
C TYR A 77 0.14 -13.78 20.60
N MET A 78 0.71 -12.71 20.03
CA MET A 78 2.01 -12.16 20.43
C MET A 78 1.95 -11.53 21.82
N ALA A 79 0.86 -10.84 22.17
CA ALA A 79 0.67 -10.31 23.51
C ALA A 79 0.62 -11.42 24.58
N LYS A 80 0.02 -12.58 24.28
CA LYS A 80 0.06 -13.78 25.14
C LYS A 80 1.46 -14.39 25.30
N LYS A 81 2.42 -13.96 24.47
CA LYS A 81 3.84 -14.36 24.55
C LYS A 81 4.69 -13.24 25.15
N ASP A 82 4.08 -12.29 25.86
CA ASP A 82 4.72 -11.18 26.56
C ASP A 82 5.52 -10.23 25.64
N TYR A 83 5.18 -10.19 24.34
CA TYR A 83 5.70 -9.16 23.44
C TYR A 83 4.94 -7.85 23.62
N ASP A 84 5.68 -6.73 23.67
CA ASP A 84 5.11 -5.38 23.58
C ASP A 84 4.69 -5.12 22.12
N ILE A 85 3.41 -5.32 21.82
CA ILE A 85 2.85 -5.22 20.47
C ILE A 85 1.54 -4.43 20.51
N VAL A 86 1.37 -3.52 19.55
CA VAL A 86 0.22 -2.62 19.47
C VAL A 86 -0.43 -2.75 18.09
N LEU A 87 -1.75 -2.90 18.08
CA LEU A 87 -2.56 -2.69 16.89
C LEU A 87 -2.88 -1.20 16.78
N CYS A 88 -2.40 -0.55 15.72
CA CYS A 88 -2.57 0.88 15.52
C CYS A 88 -4.02 1.19 15.11
N PRO A 89 -4.52 2.42 15.34
CA PRO A 89 -5.83 2.82 14.84
C PRO A 89 -5.90 2.77 13.30
N THR A 90 -4.88 3.32 12.65
CA THR A 90 -4.69 3.34 11.21
C THR A 90 -3.29 2.81 10.85
N GLU A 91 -2.41 3.63 10.28
CA GLU A 91 -1.07 3.21 9.88
C GLU A 91 -0.09 3.24 11.06
N ALA A 92 0.80 2.25 11.13
CA ALA A 92 1.82 2.15 12.15
C ALA A 92 2.77 3.35 12.13
N ASP A 93 3.10 3.86 10.95
CA ASP A 93 4.08 4.94 10.80
C ASP A 93 3.70 6.21 11.59
N VAL A 94 2.40 6.54 11.61
CA VAL A 94 1.91 7.72 12.33
C VAL A 94 2.01 7.52 13.84
N LEU A 95 1.59 6.36 14.35
CA LEU A 95 1.69 6.08 15.78
C LEU A 95 3.15 5.98 16.23
N ILE A 96 4.01 5.36 15.42
CA ILE A 96 5.45 5.36 15.63
C ILE A 96 5.96 6.79 15.71
N ALA A 97 5.63 7.66 14.76
CA ALA A 97 6.07 9.05 14.77
C ALA A 97 5.56 9.83 16.00
N VAL A 98 4.35 9.56 16.48
CA VAL A 98 3.79 10.19 17.69
C VAL A 98 4.53 9.73 18.96
N GLU A 99 4.83 8.43 19.07
CA GLU A 99 5.45 7.86 20.27
C GLU A 99 6.99 7.94 20.28
N CYS A 100 7.61 8.14 19.11
CA CYS A 100 9.05 8.16 18.93
C CYS A 100 9.71 9.28 19.74
N ARG A 101 10.70 8.90 20.54
CA ARG A 101 11.57 9.82 21.29
C ARG A 101 12.90 10.00 20.55
N PRO A 102 13.65 11.07 20.81
CA PRO A 102 14.92 11.33 20.12
C PRO A 102 15.96 10.20 20.21
N GLN A 103 15.94 9.38 21.28
CA GLN A 103 16.86 8.25 21.48
C GLN A 103 16.37 6.93 20.86
N ASP A 104 15.13 6.88 20.37
CA ASP A 104 14.57 5.65 19.81
C ASP A 104 15.15 5.40 18.40
N ALA A 105 15.30 4.12 18.05
CA ALA A 105 15.64 3.71 16.70
C ALA A 105 14.49 2.92 16.08
N ILE A 106 14.03 3.35 14.91
CA ILE A 106 12.91 2.71 14.22
C ILE A 106 13.46 1.71 13.21
N VAL A 107 13.02 0.46 13.29
CA VAL A 107 13.39 -0.57 12.31
C VAL A 107 12.28 -0.70 11.28
N SER A 108 12.52 -0.24 10.05
CA SER A 108 11.54 -0.32 8.96
C SER A 108 12.21 -0.38 7.59
N CYS A 109 11.51 -0.99 6.63
CA CYS A 109 11.86 -0.87 5.21
C CYS A 109 11.33 0.43 4.61
N ASP A 110 10.35 1.07 5.25
CA ASP A 110 9.70 2.28 4.76
C ASP A 110 10.58 3.50 5.02
N SER A 111 10.87 4.25 3.96
CA SER A 111 11.65 5.49 4.04
C SER A 111 10.81 6.67 4.53
N ASP A 112 9.48 6.59 4.44
CA ASP A 112 8.60 7.72 4.74
C ASP A 112 8.68 8.13 6.21
N LEU A 113 9.08 7.19 7.07
CA LEU A 113 9.36 7.42 8.48
C LEU A 113 10.40 8.52 8.72
N LEU A 114 11.39 8.69 7.84
CA LEU A 114 12.38 9.77 7.98
C LEU A 114 11.79 11.16 7.72
N PHE A 115 10.60 11.28 7.13
CA PHE A 115 10.00 12.58 6.85
C PHE A 115 9.21 13.16 8.03
N TYR A 116 8.84 12.35 9.02
CA TYR A 116 8.19 12.85 10.25
C TYR A 116 9.18 13.55 11.15
N ARG A 117 8.87 14.77 11.59
CA ARG A 117 9.81 15.62 12.35
C ARG A 117 10.37 14.96 13.61
N THR A 118 9.58 14.13 14.28
CA THR A 118 9.93 13.43 15.54
C THR A 118 10.93 12.30 15.37
N VAL A 119 11.03 11.72 14.17
CA VAL A 119 11.92 10.59 13.88
C VAL A 119 13.33 11.08 13.63
N SER A 120 14.29 10.62 14.44
CA SER A 120 15.71 10.97 14.33
C SER A 120 16.51 9.96 13.50
N ILE A 121 16.17 8.67 13.56
CA ILE A 121 16.93 7.60 12.91
C ILE A 121 16.03 6.44 12.48
N VAL A 122 16.27 5.92 11.28
CA VAL A 122 15.62 4.70 10.77
C VAL A 122 16.68 3.66 10.41
N TRP A 123 16.57 2.47 10.99
CA TRP A 123 17.40 1.32 10.70
C TRP A 123 16.75 0.47 9.62
N ARG A 124 17.30 0.51 8.41
CA ARG A 124 16.76 -0.28 7.30
C ARG A 124 17.40 -1.66 7.25
N PRO A 125 16.61 -2.74 7.21
CA PRO A 125 17.15 -4.07 6.98
C PRO A 125 17.57 -4.22 5.50
N VAL A 126 18.86 -4.42 5.27
CA VAL A 126 19.47 -4.61 3.94
C VAL A 126 20.00 -6.04 3.81
N GLY A 127 19.89 -6.59 2.59
CA GLY A 127 20.36 -7.95 2.27
C GLY A 127 19.28 -9.03 2.41
N SER A 128 19.69 -10.26 2.08
CA SER A 128 18.80 -11.42 2.17
C SER A 128 18.45 -11.75 3.62
N TYR A 129 17.38 -12.51 3.83
CA TYR A 129 16.97 -12.93 5.18
C TYR A 129 18.10 -13.62 5.97
N LYS A 130 18.98 -14.38 5.29
CA LYS A 130 20.09 -15.11 5.92
C LYS A 130 21.32 -14.25 6.24
N ALA A 131 21.44 -13.07 5.63
CA ALA A 131 22.60 -12.18 5.77
C ALA A 131 22.17 -10.74 6.06
N ARG A 132 21.05 -10.58 6.78
CA ARG A 132 20.41 -9.29 7.01
C ARG A 132 21.28 -8.43 7.91
N ARG A 133 21.58 -7.22 7.43
CA ARG A 133 22.26 -6.17 8.19
C ARG A 133 21.30 -5.02 8.38
N PHE A 134 21.41 -4.30 9.50
CA PHE A 134 20.65 -3.08 9.73
C PHE A 134 21.55 -1.90 9.44
N VAL A 135 21.14 -1.07 8.48
CA VAL A 135 21.87 0.14 8.10
C VAL A 135 21.16 1.34 8.72
N PRO A 136 21.82 2.10 9.60
CA PRO A 136 21.24 3.31 10.18
C PRO A 136 21.19 4.44 9.16
N TYR A 137 20.05 5.10 9.07
CA TYR A 137 19.86 6.36 8.36
C TYR A 137 19.52 7.43 9.39
N GLU A 138 20.52 8.23 9.75
CA GLU A 138 20.35 9.38 10.65
C GLU A 138 19.78 10.55 9.88
N LYS A 139 18.69 11.15 10.39
CA LYS A 139 18.06 12.30 9.75
C LYS A 139 19.03 13.47 9.62
N SER A 140 19.84 13.76 10.64
CA SER A 140 20.87 14.81 10.59
C SER A 140 21.79 14.64 9.38
N ALA A 141 22.34 13.44 9.17
CA ALA A 141 23.19 13.14 8.03
C ALA A 141 22.46 13.30 6.68
N VAL A 142 21.17 12.94 6.61
CA VAL A 142 20.34 13.15 5.42
C VAL A 142 20.12 14.64 5.15
N LEU A 143 19.81 15.41 6.19
CA LEU A 143 19.62 16.86 6.11
C LEU A 143 20.89 17.57 5.65
N ASP A 144 22.04 17.19 6.21
CA ASP A 144 23.35 17.75 5.84
C ASP A 144 23.69 17.42 4.38
N ALA A 145 23.56 16.15 3.98
CA ALA A 145 23.86 15.69 2.63
C ALA A 145 22.97 16.35 1.55
N LEU A 146 21.72 16.66 1.90
CA LEU A 146 20.77 17.33 1.00
C LEU A 146 20.76 18.85 1.17
N SER A 147 21.48 19.39 2.17
CA SER A 147 21.44 20.80 2.56
C SER A 147 20.01 21.31 2.78
N LEU A 148 19.22 20.54 3.54
CA LEU A 148 17.84 20.86 3.88
C LEU A 148 17.67 21.05 5.39
N SER A 149 16.71 21.89 5.77
CA SER A 149 16.12 21.85 7.11
C SER A 149 15.13 20.69 7.24
N SER A 150 14.80 20.29 8.48
CA SER A 150 13.79 19.24 8.70
C SER A 150 12.43 19.60 8.10
N THR A 151 12.01 20.86 8.17
CA THR A 151 10.74 21.33 7.59
C THR A 151 10.76 21.24 6.06
N GLN A 152 11.87 21.61 5.42
CA GLN A 152 12.01 21.45 3.97
C GLN A 152 12.01 19.97 3.56
N LEU A 153 12.62 19.08 4.34
CA LEU A 153 12.59 17.64 4.10
C LEU A 153 11.16 17.09 4.18
N THR A 154 10.38 17.50 5.19
CA THR A 154 8.96 17.12 5.29
C THR A 154 8.14 17.68 4.13
N ALA A 155 8.36 18.94 3.73
CA ALA A 155 7.69 19.53 2.57
C ALA A 155 8.05 18.80 1.26
N LEU A 156 9.30 18.34 1.11
CA LEU A 156 9.73 17.55 -0.04
C LEU A 156 8.96 16.23 -0.15
N ALA A 157 8.70 15.55 0.97
CA ALA A 157 7.91 14.33 1.01
C ALA A 157 6.44 14.57 0.61
N ILE A 158 5.87 15.68 1.10
CA ILE A 158 4.50 16.08 0.76
C ILE A 158 4.35 16.37 -0.74
N LEU A 159 5.35 17.03 -1.33
CA LEU A 159 5.27 17.55 -2.70
C LEU A 159 5.77 16.56 -3.78
N SER A 160 6.63 15.61 -3.43
CA SER A 160 7.25 14.68 -4.41
C SER A 160 6.42 13.46 -4.77
N GLY A 161 5.14 13.46 -4.39
CA GLY A 161 4.25 12.31 -4.53
C GLY A 161 4.46 11.32 -3.40
N ASN A 162 3.37 11.01 -2.72
CA ASN A 162 3.33 10.07 -1.61
C ASN A 162 2.01 9.28 -1.68
N ASP A 163 1.81 8.42 -0.70
CA ASP A 163 0.62 7.56 -0.62
C ASP A 163 -0.69 8.35 -0.37
N TYR A 164 -0.63 9.63 0.00
CA TYR A 164 -1.79 10.49 0.30
C TYR A 164 -2.15 11.43 -0.86
N PHE A 165 -1.16 11.93 -1.60
CA PHE A 165 -1.39 12.76 -2.78
C PHE A 165 -0.28 12.63 -3.83
N GLY A 166 -0.68 12.70 -5.09
CA GLY A 166 0.21 12.50 -6.23
C GLY A 166 1.17 13.66 -6.45
N ASN A 167 2.29 13.36 -7.10
CA ASN A 167 3.25 14.37 -7.55
C ASN A 167 2.72 15.17 -8.75
N ILE A 168 3.16 16.41 -8.90
CA ILE A 168 2.89 17.22 -10.08
C ILE A 168 3.57 16.57 -11.30
N PRO A 169 2.83 16.34 -12.41
CA PRO A 169 3.38 15.73 -13.61
C PRO A 169 4.65 16.44 -14.10
N TYR A 170 5.62 15.65 -14.52
CA TYR A 170 6.90 16.11 -15.08
C TYR A 170 7.82 16.88 -14.11
N LEU A 171 7.52 16.89 -12.80
CA LEU A 171 8.44 17.38 -11.78
C LEU A 171 9.06 16.19 -11.04
N ALA A 172 10.31 15.87 -11.35
CA ALA A 172 11.03 14.81 -10.63
C ALA A 172 11.43 15.28 -9.22
N ILE A 173 11.72 14.33 -8.32
CA ILE A 173 12.16 14.62 -6.95
C ILE A 173 13.37 15.56 -6.90
N HIS A 174 14.31 15.45 -7.85
CA HIS A 174 15.45 16.36 -7.95
C HIS A 174 15.02 17.81 -8.22
N THR A 175 14.07 18.03 -9.14
CA THR A 175 13.54 19.36 -9.42
C THR A 175 12.82 19.93 -8.20
N ASN A 176 12.05 19.09 -7.50
CA ASN A 176 11.36 19.50 -6.28
C ASN A 176 12.35 19.91 -5.18
N LEU A 177 13.41 19.11 -5.01
CA LEU A 177 14.49 19.38 -4.08
C LEU A 177 15.14 20.75 -4.36
N GLU A 178 15.51 21.02 -5.60
CA GLU A 178 16.18 22.27 -5.98
C GLU A 178 15.29 23.50 -5.74
N VAL A 179 13.98 23.40 -6.01
CA VAL A 179 13.04 24.49 -5.69
C VAL A 179 12.93 24.66 -4.18
N ILE A 180 12.67 23.59 -3.44
CA ILE A 180 12.38 23.62 -1.99
C ILE A 180 13.56 24.15 -1.18
N LYS A 181 14.80 23.85 -1.59
CA LYS A 181 16.03 24.39 -0.95
C LYS A 181 16.01 25.90 -0.80
N THR A 182 15.41 26.61 -1.76
CA THR A 182 15.35 28.08 -1.79
C THR A 182 14.19 28.68 -0.99
N LEU A 183 13.31 27.83 -0.45
CA LEU A 183 12.09 28.25 0.24
C LEU A 183 12.26 28.19 1.76
N HIS A 184 11.59 29.09 2.46
CA HIS A 184 11.70 29.23 3.91
C HIS A 184 10.34 29.40 4.59
N GLY A 185 10.26 29.09 5.88
CA GLY A 185 9.03 29.15 6.68
C GLY A 185 8.63 27.78 7.20
N ASP A 186 7.38 27.63 7.62
CA ASP A 186 6.78 26.35 8.00
C ASP A 186 6.40 25.52 6.75
N GLU A 187 5.99 24.26 6.95
CA GLU A 187 5.67 23.34 5.85
C GLU A 187 4.55 23.90 4.96
N ARG A 188 3.52 24.52 5.57
CA ARG A 188 2.41 25.14 4.83
C ARG A 188 2.86 26.35 4.01
N SER A 189 3.74 27.19 4.54
CA SER A 189 4.33 28.33 3.80
C SER A 189 5.21 27.86 2.65
N ILE A 190 6.04 26.85 2.87
CA ILE A 190 6.88 26.25 1.81
C ILE A 190 6.02 25.69 0.68
N ILE A 191 4.93 24.98 0.99
CA ILE A 191 4.00 24.46 -0.03
C ILE A 191 3.37 25.60 -0.84
N ARG A 192 2.93 26.69 -0.21
CA ARG A 192 2.38 27.87 -0.92
C ARG A 192 3.40 28.51 -1.85
N GLN A 193 4.62 28.70 -1.36
CA GLN A 193 5.70 29.29 -2.15
C GLN A 193 6.11 28.38 -3.31
N TYR A 194 6.18 27.07 -3.06
CA TYR A 194 6.48 26.06 -4.08
C TYR A 194 5.45 26.08 -5.22
N LEU A 195 4.15 26.09 -4.90
CA LEU A 195 3.08 26.18 -5.91
C LEU A 195 3.10 27.51 -6.69
N SER A 196 3.60 28.58 -6.07
CA SER A 196 3.77 29.88 -6.71
C SER A 196 5.06 30.00 -7.52
N HIS A 197 5.99 29.07 -7.38
CA HIS A 197 7.29 29.11 -8.04
C HIS A 197 7.15 28.95 -9.56
N ARG A 198 7.87 29.78 -10.33
CA ARG A 198 7.71 29.88 -11.79
C ARG A 198 7.76 28.53 -12.53
N GLN A 199 8.67 27.64 -12.13
CA GLN A 199 8.83 26.33 -12.76
C GLN A 199 7.65 25.38 -12.47
N VAL A 200 7.07 25.48 -11.28
CA VAL A 200 5.94 24.68 -10.83
C VAL A 200 4.66 25.23 -11.45
N LYS A 201 4.46 26.54 -11.34
CA LYS A 201 3.29 27.24 -11.85
C LYS A 201 3.03 26.99 -13.34
N ARG A 202 4.09 27.00 -14.16
CA ARG A 202 4.02 26.66 -15.60
C ARG A 202 3.40 25.28 -15.87
N ARG A 203 3.52 24.34 -14.92
CA ARG A 203 2.95 22.98 -15.01
C ARG A 203 1.53 22.91 -14.45
N THR A 204 1.20 23.73 -13.46
CA THR A 204 -0.10 23.69 -12.79
C THR A 204 -1.14 24.63 -13.41
N ASP A 205 -0.74 25.67 -14.15
CA ASP A 205 -1.63 26.72 -14.68
C ASP A 205 -2.79 26.17 -15.53
N LYS A 206 -2.58 25.04 -16.23
CA LYS A 206 -3.60 24.40 -17.08
C LYS A 206 -4.51 23.43 -16.32
N GLU A 207 -4.18 23.10 -15.09
CA GLU A 207 -4.89 22.10 -14.28
C GLU A 207 -5.83 22.74 -13.24
N GLY A 208 -6.02 24.07 -13.31
CA GLY A 208 -6.95 24.82 -12.45
C GLY A 208 -6.62 24.67 -10.96
N GLY A 209 -7.66 24.52 -10.12
CA GLY A 209 -7.55 24.40 -8.67
C GLY A 209 -7.09 23.03 -8.16
N LYS A 210 -6.68 22.10 -9.04
CA LYS A 210 -6.21 20.75 -8.65
C LYS A 210 -4.95 20.77 -7.78
N TRP A 211 -4.11 21.80 -7.95
CA TRP A 211 -2.87 21.95 -7.20
C TRP A 211 -3.00 23.14 -6.26
N SER A 212 -3.45 22.85 -5.05
CA SER A 212 -3.61 23.84 -3.99
C SER A 212 -3.10 23.28 -2.67
N VAL A 213 -2.93 24.15 -1.66
CA VAL A 213 -2.56 23.70 -0.31
C VAL A 213 -3.61 22.73 0.24
N GLU A 214 -4.88 22.98 -0.05
CA GLU A 214 -6.01 22.16 0.34
C GLU A 214 -5.94 20.77 -0.30
N SER A 215 -5.41 20.68 -1.52
CA SER A 215 -5.22 19.39 -2.21
C SER A 215 -4.18 18.51 -1.48
N TYR A 216 -3.18 19.13 -0.86
CA TYR A 216 -2.18 18.45 -0.01
C TYR A 216 -2.63 18.29 1.45
N SER A 217 -3.85 18.67 1.82
CA SER A 217 -4.31 18.68 3.22
C SER A 217 -4.21 17.32 3.91
N GLY A 218 -4.47 16.21 3.19
CA GLY A 218 -4.29 14.85 3.72
C GLY A 218 -2.83 14.57 4.07
N ALA A 219 -1.90 14.84 3.16
CA ALA A 219 -0.46 14.66 3.42
C ALA A 219 0.05 15.57 4.54
N ILE A 220 -0.43 16.82 4.61
CA ILE A 220 -0.09 17.75 5.71
C ILE A 220 -0.59 17.21 7.05
N LYS A 221 -1.84 16.76 7.10
CA LYS A 221 -2.44 16.19 8.31
C LYS A 221 -1.65 15.00 8.84
N VAL A 222 -1.14 14.16 7.94
CA VAL A 222 -0.33 12.99 8.30
C VAL A 222 1.08 13.39 8.72
N PHE A 223 1.85 14.05 7.85
CA PHE A 223 3.28 14.28 8.10
C PHE A 223 3.57 15.40 9.09
N VAL A 224 2.70 16.41 9.16
CA VAL A 224 2.88 17.61 9.99
C VAL A 224 2.05 17.51 11.27
N ASP A 225 0.75 17.25 11.14
CA ASP A 225 -0.15 17.23 12.29
C ASP A 225 -0.16 15.87 13.02
N LEU A 226 0.53 14.85 12.49
CA LEU A 226 0.63 13.47 13.00
C LEU A 226 -0.74 12.84 13.27
N LYS A 227 -1.68 13.07 12.36
CA LYS A 227 -3.07 12.61 12.48
C LYS A 227 -3.52 11.88 11.23
N GLN A 228 -4.36 10.88 11.45
CA GLN A 228 -5.09 10.18 10.41
C GLN A 228 -6.53 9.96 10.84
N SER A 229 -7.41 9.83 9.86
CA SER A 229 -8.79 9.42 10.08
C SER A 229 -8.98 8.00 9.57
N VAL A 230 -9.74 7.21 10.32
CA VAL A 230 -10.18 5.90 9.87
C VAL A 230 -11.11 6.09 8.67
N ALA A 231 -10.84 5.39 7.57
CA ALA A 231 -11.74 5.37 6.43
C ALA A 231 -13.09 4.77 6.84
N SER A 232 -14.20 5.40 6.44
CA SER A 232 -15.51 4.78 6.59
C SER A 232 -15.50 3.44 5.85
N GLU A 233 -16.00 2.37 6.48
CA GLU A 233 -16.09 1.06 5.82
C GLU A 233 -16.73 1.22 4.44
N PRO A 234 -16.10 0.72 3.36
CA PRO A 234 -16.80 0.65 2.10
C PRO A 234 -18.01 -0.26 2.32
N ALA A 235 -19.20 0.21 1.95
CA ALA A 235 -20.39 -0.63 1.87
C ALA A 235 -19.99 -1.92 1.16
N SER A 236 -20.20 -3.06 1.82
CA SER A 236 -19.89 -4.38 1.28
C SER A 236 -20.34 -4.42 -0.19
N PRO A 237 -19.45 -4.73 -1.15
CA PRO A 237 -19.89 -4.89 -2.53
C PRO A 237 -21.01 -5.94 -2.54
N PRO A 238 -22.10 -5.74 -3.30
CA PRO A 238 -23.21 -6.67 -3.32
C PRO A 238 -22.66 -8.06 -3.61
N LEU A 239 -22.96 -8.99 -2.70
CA LEU A 239 -22.72 -10.42 -2.90
C LEU A 239 -23.20 -10.74 -4.31
N ALA A 240 -22.27 -11.14 -5.18
CA ALA A 240 -22.63 -11.70 -6.47
C ALA A 240 -23.67 -12.78 -6.19
N ALA A 241 -24.87 -12.59 -6.75
CA ALA A 241 -26.01 -13.45 -6.55
C ALA A 241 -25.57 -14.91 -6.69
N LYS A 242 -25.62 -15.63 -5.57
CA LYS A 242 -25.90 -17.06 -5.62
C LYS A 242 -27.33 -17.15 -6.12
N ASP A 243 -27.53 -17.85 -7.25
CA ASP A 243 -28.76 -18.40 -7.84
C ASP A 243 -28.51 -18.44 -9.37
N ASN A 244 -28.38 -19.57 -10.08
CA ASN A 244 -29.14 -20.81 -10.01
C ASN A 244 -28.24 -22.03 -10.26
N ILE A 245 -28.22 -22.95 -9.29
CA ILE A 245 -28.12 -24.38 -9.57
C ILE A 245 -29.57 -24.84 -9.68
N THR A 246 -30.03 -25.13 -10.90
CA THR A 246 -31.25 -25.92 -11.11
C THR A 246 -30.83 -27.35 -11.40
N THR A 247 -31.07 -28.22 -10.43
CA THR A 247 -31.08 -29.68 -10.60
C THR A 247 -32.48 -30.20 -10.28
N ALA A 248 -32.81 -31.33 -10.89
CA ALA A 248 -34.02 -32.16 -10.80
C ALA A 248 -35.22 -31.72 -11.67
N GLU A 249 -35.97 -32.59 -12.33
CA GLU A 249 -35.97 -34.05 -12.60
C GLU A 249 -37.01 -34.20 -13.74
N ASP A 250 -36.67 -34.92 -14.80
CA ASP A 250 -37.28 -36.22 -15.16
C ASP A 250 -38.76 -36.15 -15.53
N ASP A 251 -39.08 -36.32 -16.83
CA ASP A 251 -40.38 -36.87 -17.23
C ASP A 251 -40.30 -37.58 -18.60
N THR A 252 -40.88 -38.76 -18.57
CA THR A 252 -40.93 -39.83 -19.56
C THR A 252 -41.56 -39.46 -20.91
N ALA A 253 -40.98 -39.96 -22.02
CA ALA A 253 -41.75 -40.35 -23.21
C ALA A 253 -40.96 -41.37 -24.07
N ILE A 254 -41.19 -42.65 -23.81
CA ILE A 254 -40.89 -43.76 -24.72
C ILE A 254 -42.04 -43.87 -25.72
N THR A 255 -41.77 -43.59 -26.99
CA THR A 255 -42.49 -44.09 -28.18
C THR A 255 -41.43 -44.13 -29.29
N GLY A 256 -41.06 -45.21 -29.97
CA GLY A 256 -41.79 -46.40 -30.36
C GLY A 256 -41.67 -46.53 -31.88
N ASN A 257 -40.84 -47.47 -32.35
CA ASN A 257 -40.74 -48.02 -33.72
C ASN A 257 -40.19 -47.05 -34.82
N LEU A 258 -39.45 -47.45 -35.85
CA LEU A 258 -39.32 -48.71 -36.59
C LEU A 258 -37.87 -48.88 -37.12
N PHE A 259 -37.33 -50.09 -37.04
CA PHE A 259 -36.50 -50.63 -38.13
C PHE A 259 -37.44 -51.14 -39.24
N PRO A 260 -36.96 -51.18 -40.49
CA PRO A 260 -36.83 -52.50 -41.08
C PRO A 260 -35.47 -52.75 -41.73
N SER A 261 -35.24 -54.03 -41.90
CA SER A 261 -34.02 -54.77 -42.20
C SER A 261 -33.74 -54.96 -43.70
N ASP A 262 -32.46 -55.25 -43.96
CA ASP A 262 -31.88 -56.10 -45.01
C ASP A 262 -32.00 -55.74 -46.51
N ASN A 263 -30.86 -55.37 -47.11
CA ASN A 263 -30.06 -56.22 -48.01
C ASN A 263 -28.67 -55.62 -48.24
#